data_AF-A0A9D4PFK9-F1
#
_entry.id   AF-A0A9D4PFK9-F1
#
_cell.length_a   1.000
_cell.length_b   1.000
_cell.length_c   1.000
_cell.angle_alpha   90.00
_cell.angle_beta   90.00
_cell.angle_gamma   90.00
#
_symmetry.space_group_name_H-M   'P 1'
#
loop_
_entity.id
_entity.type
_entity.pdbx_description
1 polymer ?
#
loop_
_entity_poly.entity_id
_entity_poly.type
_entity_poly.pdbx_seq_one_letter_code
_entity_poly.pdbx_strand_id
1 'polypeptide(L)'
;MVMCAIFGCSNRSDNRGRKRSTNGHFFSIPKTVENQCERSKALSTKRRSLWLARIKRADLDIENPNLRVCGVHFITGKPAKLFDETDPDWAPSLLLGYSAKNTDPSRHRRLENDAP
;
A
#
# COMPACT_ATOMS: atom_id res chain seq x y z
N MET A 1 -10.51 0.93 -13.95
CA MET A 1 -9.60 1.87 -13.26
C MET A 1 -9.40 1.35 -11.85
N VAL A 2 -8.18 1.03 -11.46
CA VAL A 2 -7.85 0.49 -10.13
C VAL A 2 -7.35 1.63 -9.25
N MET A 3 -7.90 1.75 -8.04
CA MET A 3 -7.48 2.70 -7.02
C MET A 3 -6.65 2.01 -5.94
N CYS A 4 -5.75 2.73 -5.29
CA CYS A 4 -5.04 2.23 -4.12
C CYS A 4 -6.01 2.07 -2.93
N ALA A 5 -5.90 0.95 -2.22
CA ALA A 5 -6.70 0.66 -1.02
C ALA A 5 -6.27 1.48 0.21
N ILE A 6 -5.02 1.95 0.26
CA ILE A 6 -4.49 2.70 1.41
C ILE A 6 -5.21 4.04 1.58
N PHE A 7 -5.51 4.40 2.82
CA PHE A 7 -6.19 5.64 3.17
C PHE A 7 -5.41 6.88 2.69
N GLY A 8 -6.10 7.82 2.04
CA GLY A 8 -5.50 9.06 1.52
C GLY A 8 -4.58 8.89 0.31
N CYS A 9 -4.48 7.68 -0.27
CA CYS A 9 -3.65 7.45 -1.46
C CYS A 9 -4.46 7.68 -2.74
N SER A 10 -4.11 8.74 -3.49
CA SER A 10 -4.75 9.08 -4.77
C SER A 10 -4.12 8.39 -5.99
N ASN A 11 -3.22 7.43 -5.77
CA ASN A 11 -2.63 6.65 -6.87
C ASN A 11 -3.69 5.75 -7.51
N ARG A 12 -3.74 5.84 -8.84
CA ARG A 12 -4.67 5.10 -9.68
C ARG A 12 -3.93 4.53 -10.89
N SER A 13 -4.36 3.36 -11.34
CA SER A 13 -3.86 2.78 -12.59
C SER A 13 -4.35 3.66 -13.74
N ASP A 14 -3.48 4.50 -14.28
CA ASP A 14 -3.81 5.26 -15.47
C ASP A 14 -3.72 4.37 -16.72
N ASN A 15 -4.75 4.40 -17.55
CA ASN A 15 -4.78 3.77 -18.87
C ASN A 15 -4.55 4.79 -20.01
N ARG A 16 -4.34 6.08 -19.70
CA ARG A 16 -4.38 7.22 -20.61
C ARG A 16 -3.12 8.11 -20.56
N GLY A 17 -1.94 7.51 -20.50
CA GLY A 17 -0.69 8.19 -20.87
C GLY A 17 -0.22 9.35 -19.97
N ARG A 18 -0.80 9.58 -18.79
CA ARG A 18 -0.19 10.47 -17.79
C ARG A 18 1.04 9.80 -17.20
N LYS A 19 2.02 10.62 -16.79
CA LYS A 19 3.25 10.19 -16.10
C LYS A 19 2.91 9.11 -15.07
N ARG A 20 3.47 7.91 -15.24
CA ARG A 20 3.35 6.81 -14.28
C ARG A 20 3.70 7.37 -12.90
N SER A 21 2.80 7.16 -11.93
CA SER A 21 3.15 7.36 -10.52
C SER A 21 4.44 6.58 -10.23
N THR A 22 5.30 7.15 -9.39
CA THR A 22 6.71 6.74 -9.16
C THR A 22 6.89 5.26 -8.80
N ASN A 23 5.82 4.53 -8.48
CA ASN A 23 5.78 3.05 -8.45
C ASN A 23 4.44 2.53 -9.01
N GLY A 24 4.31 2.50 -10.35
CA GLY A 24 3.07 2.17 -11.07
C GLY A 24 2.56 0.74 -10.96
N HIS A 25 3.17 -0.10 -10.13
CA HIS A 25 2.72 -1.47 -9.88
C HIS A 25 1.64 -1.50 -8.80
N PHE A 26 0.60 -2.30 -9.06
CA PHE A 26 -0.55 -2.48 -8.17
C PHE A 26 -0.63 -3.94 -7.74
N PHE A 27 -0.45 -4.19 -6.44
CA PHE A 27 -0.39 -5.53 -5.85
C PHE A 27 -1.71 -5.87 -5.18
N SER A 28 -2.23 -7.07 -5.43
CA SER A 28 -3.44 -7.56 -4.76
C SER A 28 -3.19 -7.85 -3.30
N ILE A 29 -4.24 -7.74 -2.49
CA ILE A 29 -4.22 -8.24 -1.12
C ILE A 29 -3.88 -9.75 -1.14
N PRO A 30 -2.92 -10.22 -0.33
CA PRO A 30 -2.56 -11.63 -0.23
C PRO A 30 -3.77 -12.49 0.10
N LYS A 31 -3.91 -13.62 -0.60
CA LYS A 31 -4.90 -14.65 -0.28
C LYS A 31 -4.28 -15.67 0.67
N THR A 32 -5.10 -16.27 1.52
CA THR A 32 -4.69 -17.43 2.32
C THR A 32 -4.52 -18.64 1.41
N VAL A 33 -3.38 -19.29 1.46
CA VAL A 33 -3.07 -20.48 0.66
C VAL A 33 -3.28 -21.71 1.51
N GLU A 34 -4.37 -22.43 1.27
CA GLU A 34 -4.74 -23.61 2.09
C GLU A 34 -4.23 -24.94 1.52
N ASN A 35 -3.90 -24.99 0.22
CA ASN A 35 -3.70 -26.24 -0.53
C ASN A 35 -2.23 -26.67 -0.70
N GLN A 36 -1.27 -26.06 0.01
CA GLN A 36 0.16 -26.36 -0.18
C GLN A 36 0.78 -27.09 1.02
N CYS A 37 0.98 -26.39 2.13
CA CYS A 37 1.50 -26.96 3.37
C CYS A 37 1.13 -26.07 4.55
N GLU A 38 1.17 -26.63 5.76
CA GLU A 38 0.79 -25.93 7.00
C GLU A 38 1.60 -24.65 7.20
N ARG A 39 2.91 -24.69 6.90
CA ARG A 39 3.80 -23.52 6.98
C ARG A 39 3.39 -22.40 6.03
N SER A 40 3.07 -22.72 4.78
CA SER A 40 2.59 -21.73 3.79
C SER A 40 1.23 -21.17 4.17
N LYS A 41 0.35 -21.98 4.75
CA LYS A 41 -0.96 -21.56 5.26
C LYS A 41 -0.81 -20.57 6.42
N ALA A 42 0.04 -20.89 7.40
CA ALA A 42 0.33 -20.02 8.53
C ALA A 42 0.92 -18.67 8.07
N LEU A 43 1.93 -18.70 7.19
CA LEU A 43 2.57 -17.48 6.68
C LEU A 43 1.62 -16.63 5.85
N SER A 44 0.82 -17.24 4.96
CA SER A 44 -0.12 -16.49 4.11
C SER A 44 -1.25 -15.86 4.93
N THR A 45 -1.75 -16.57 5.94
CA THR A 45 -2.73 -16.05 6.90
C THR A 45 -2.16 -14.85 7.67
N LYS A 46 -0.95 -15.01 8.22
CA LYS A 46 -0.25 -13.94 8.96
C LYS A 46 0.02 -12.73 8.07
N ARG A 47 0.42 -12.96 6.81
CA ARG A 47 0.66 -11.88 5.85
C ARG A 47 -0.65 -11.13 5.51
N ARG A 48 -1.73 -11.87 5.26
CA ARG A 48 -3.05 -11.29 4.97
C ARG A 48 -3.54 -10.46 6.16
N SER A 49 -3.49 -10.99 7.37
CA SER A 49 -3.93 -10.24 8.57
C SER A 49 -3.10 -8.98 8.79
N LEU A 50 -1.78 -9.03 8.58
CA LEU A 50 -0.91 -7.86 8.67
C LEU A 50 -1.25 -6.81 7.62
N TRP A 51 -1.50 -7.20 6.36
CA TRP A 51 -1.92 -6.26 5.31
C TRP A 51 -3.23 -5.57 5.67
N LEU A 52 -4.22 -6.31 6.17
CA LEU A 52 -5.51 -5.74 6.56
C LEU A 52 -5.38 -4.78 7.74
N ALA A 53 -4.57 -5.14 8.74
CA ALA A 53 -4.23 -4.26 9.85
C ALA A 53 -3.55 -2.97 9.37
N ARG A 54 -2.70 -3.05 8.33
CA ARG A 54 -2.02 -1.88 7.73
C ARG A 54 -2.91 -1.07 6.80
N ILE A 55 -3.94 -1.64 6.19
CA ILE A 55 -4.90 -0.87 5.40
C ILE A 55 -5.87 -0.12 6.33
N LYS A 56 -6.26 -0.74 7.45
CA LYS A 56 -7.07 -0.13 8.52
C LYS A 56 -8.32 0.59 8.00
N ARG A 57 -9.04 -0.04 7.07
CA ARG A 57 -10.27 0.49 6.47
C ARG A 57 -11.38 -0.54 6.60
N ALA A 58 -12.42 -0.20 7.36
CA ALA A 58 -13.60 -1.04 7.54
C ALA A 58 -14.61 -0.88 6.39
N ASP A 59 -14.49 0.19 5.60
CA ASP A 59 -15.35 0.50 4.45
C ASP A 59 -15.00 -0.30 3.19
N LEU A 60 -13.84 -0.97 3.18
CA LEU A 60 -13.39 -1.74 2.02
C LEU A 60 -13.92 -3.17 2.06
N ASP A 61 -14.47 -3.61 0.93
CA ASP A 61 -14.76 -5.02 0.70
C ASP A 61 -13.45 -5.78 0.43
N ILE A 62 -12.90 -6.39 1.47
CA ILE A 62 -11.62 -7.11 1.47
C ILE A 62 -11.60 -8.28 0.46
N GLU A 63 -12.76 -8.83 0.13
CA GLU A 63 -12.89 -9.92 -0.84
C GLU A 63 -12.91 -9.41 -2.29
N ASN A 64 -13.00 -8.10 -2.49
CA ASN A 64 -13.00 -7.51 -3.83
C ASN A 64 -11.63 -7.71 -4.52
N PRO A 65 -11.57 -8.45 -5.65
CA PRO A 65 -10.33 -8.73 -6.36
C PRO A 65 -9.68 -7.48 -6.99
N ASN A 66 -10.43 -6.37 -7.05
CA ASN A 66 -9.96 -5.09 -7.55
C ASN A 66 -9.26 -4.24 -6.48
N LEU A 67 -9.27 -4.65 -5.21
CA LEU A 67 -8.48 -3.98 -4.17
C LEU A 67 -7.00 -4.22 -4.40
N ARG A 68 -6.27 -3.14 -4.70
CA ARG A 68 -4.83 -3.17 -4.89
C ARG A 68 -4.14 -2.13 -4.02
N VAL A 69 -2.91 -2.44 -3.62
CA VAL A 69 -1.99 -1.50 -2.97
C VAL A 69 -0.90 -1.15 -3.97
N CYS A 70 -0.62 0.14 -4.15
CA CYS A 70 0.41 0.58 -5.07
C CYS A 70 1.82 0.46 -4.45
N GLY A 71 2.83 0.35 -5.31
CA GLY A 71 4.21 0.10 -4.90
C GLY A 71 4.83 1.16 -3.99
N VAL A 72 4.30 2.40 -3.96
CA VAL A 72 4.83 3.49 -3.10
C VAL A 72 4.73 3.20 -1.60
N HIS A 73 3.94 2.20 -1.21
CA HIS A 73 3.79 1.76 0.18
C HIS A 73 4.84 0.74 0.62
N PHE A 74 5.76 0.39 -0.29
CA PHE A 74 6.89 -0.51 -0.09
C PHE A 74 8.20 0.24 -0.40
N ILE A 75 9.25 -0.05 0.36
CA ILE A 75 10.59 0.53 0.24
C ILE A 75 11.19 0.19 -1.14
N THR A 76 11.13 -1.06 -1.55
CA THR A 76 11.61 -1.56 -2.85
C THR A 76 10.59 -1.39 -3.98
N GLY A 77 9.43 -0.78 -3.70
CA GLY A 77 8.36 -0.60 -4.68
C GLY A 77 7.50 -1.86 -4.92
N LYS A 78 7.78 -2.98 -4.23
CA LYS A 78 7.05 -4.23 -4.36
C LYS A 78 7.04 -5.01 -3.03
N PRO A 79 6.04 -5.87 -2.81
CA PRO A 79 6.01 -6.75 -1.64
C PRO A 79 7.07 -7.85 -1.73
N ALA A 80 7.67 -8.20 -0.59
CA ALA A 80 8.63 -9.31 -0.48
C ALA A 80 7.99 -10.69 -0.75
N LYS A 81 8.77 -11.76 -0.84
CA LYS A 81 8.20 -13.11 -1.03
C LYS A 81 7.50 -13.60 0.24
N LEU A 82 6.65 -14.61 0.11
CA LEU A 82 5.88 -15.14 1.24
C LEU A 82 6.75 -15.61 2.40
N PHE A 83 7.88 -16.27 2.10
CA PHE A 83 8.78 -16.85 3.11
C PHE A 83 9.78 -15.85 3.69
N ASP A 84 9.88 -14.64 3.14
CA ASP A 84 10.79 -13.59 3.60
C ASP A 84 10.09 -12.72 4.67
N GLU A 85 9.67 -13.34 5.76
CA GLU A 85 8.82 -12.71 6.80
C GLU A 85 9.49 -11.51 7.49
N THR A 86 10.82 -11.54 7.61
CA THR A 86 11.61 -10.48 8.26
C THR A 86 11.83 -9.27 7.36
N ASP A 87 11.43 -9.34 6.10
CA ASP A 87 11.63 -8.25 5.15
C ASP A 87 10.69 -7.07 5.49
N PRO A 88 11.19 -5.82 5.54
CA PRO A 88 10.35 -4.66 5.84
C PRO A 88 9.26 -4.39 4.78
N ASP A 89 9.40 -4.94 3.57
CA ASP A 89 8.41 -4.92 2.48
C ASP A 89 7.51 -6.16 2.46
N TRP A 90 7.55 -7.00 3.51
CA TRP A 90 6.62 -8.13 3.61
C TRP A 90 5.15 -7.67 3.68
N ALA A 91 4.92 -6.49 4.27
CA ALA A 91 3.65 -5.78 4.30
C ALA A 91 3.84 -4.27 4.05
N PRO A 92 2.81 -3.56 3.56
CA PRO A 92 2.92 -2.12 3.35
C PRO A 92 3.25 -1.41 4.66
N SER A 93 4.27 -0.57 4.60
CA SER A 93 4.84 0.11 5.77
C SER A 93 4.94 1.62 5.59
N LEU A 94 5.02 2.09 4.34
CA LEU A 94 5.17 3.50 4.02
C LEU A 94 3.82 4.18 3.71
N LEU A 95 3.72 5.47 4.05
CA LEU A 95 2.62 6.36 3.61
C LEU A 95 1.22 5.78 3.87
N LEU A 96 1.00 5.16 5.03
CA LEU A 96 -0.25 4.47 5.36
C LEU A 96 -1.44 5.42 5.61
N GLY A 97 -1.24 6.74 5.53
CA GLY A 97 -2.29 7.75 5.67
C GLY A 97 -2.75 8.04 7.10
N TYR A 98 -2.38 7.20 8.07
CA TYR A 98 -2.73 7.36 9.49
C TYR A 98 -1.53 7.28 10.45
N SER A 99 -0.30 7.07 9.94
CA SER A 99 0.90 7.15 10.80
C SER A 99 1.12 8.60 11.20
N ALA A 100 1.23 8.82 12.51
CA ALA A 100 1.18 10.13 13.13
C ALA A 100 2.20 11.12 12.55
N LYS A 101 1.70 12.31 12.22
CA LYS A 101 2.33 13.62 12.40
C LYS A 101 3.85 13.57 12.72
N ASN A 102 4.69 13.52 11.70
CA ASN A 102 5.81 14.46 11.69
C ASN A 102 5.26 15.74 11.06
N THR A 103 4.66 16.57 11.89
CA THR A 103 4.53 18.00 11.60
C THR A 103 5.95 18.54 11.47
N ASP A 104 6.51 18.44 10.27
CA ASP A 104 7.58 19.33 9.84
C ASP A 104 6.87 20.63 9.39
N PRO A 105 6.92 21.72 10.18
CA PRO A 105 6.28 22.99 9.82
C PRO A 105 6.93 23.66 8.59
N SER A 106 8.00 23.08 8.03
CA SER A 106 8.82 23.67 6.97
C SER A 106 8.17 23.62 5.58
N ARG A 107 7.02 22.95 5.40
CA ARG A 107 6.35 22.84 4.09
C ARG A 107 5.37 23.96 3.75
N HIS A 108 5.10 24.89 4.67
CA HIS A 108 4.37 26.13 4.35
C HIS A 108 5.35 27.27 3.98
N ARG A 109 5.98 27.18 2.81
CA ARG A 109 6.55 28.36 2.14
C ARG A 109 6.65 28.17 0.63
N ARG A 110 5.50 28.22 -0.06
CA ARG A 110 5.44 28.63 -1.47
C ARG A 110 4.05 29.13 -1.86
N LEU A 111 3.45 30.01 -1.06
CA LEU A 111 2.24 30.74 -1.44
C LEU A 111 2.21 32.08 -0.69
N GLU A 112 3.22 32.94 -0.83
CA GLU A 112 3.10 34.35 -0.42
C GLU A 112 4.27 35.25 -0.87
N ASN A 113 4.68 35.18 -2.14
CA ASN A 113 5.64 36.17 -2.68
C ASN A 113 5.25 36.67 -4.08
N ASP A 114 3.95 36.80 -4.38
CA ASP A 114 3.48 37.47 -5.59
C ASP A 114 2.27 38.36 -5.26
N ALA A 115 2.55 39.51 -4.64
CA ALA A 115 1.90 40.80 -4.87
C ALA A 115 2.32 41.82 -3.79
N PRO A 116 2.34 43.13 -4.07
CA PRO A 116 2.25 43.83 -5.36
C PRO A 116 3.60 44.31 -5.90
#